data_AF-A0A6V7K1Q8-F1
#
_entry.id   AF-A0A6V7K1Q8-F1
#
_cell.length_a   1.000
_cell.length_b   1.000
_cell.length_c   1.000
_cell.angle_alpha   90.00
_cell.angle_beta   90.00
_cell.angle_gamma   90.00
#
_symmetry.space_group_name_H-M   'P 1'
#
loop_
_entity.id
_entity.type
_entity.pdbx_description
1 polymer ?
#
loop_
_entity_poly.entity_id
_entity_poly.type
_entity_poly.pdbx_seq_one_letter_code
_entity_poly.pdbx_strand_id
1 'polypeptide(L)'
;VEISNQYVFNVHARSVYPCDGSSGGLSVLFEYPSCRLQDDRVRVYGRLRADVASLAPPSTLHYVAELKAPPGKHTLTFDCEIFTEKFVEYCFVYVSQAINNAMAEVRVDCIPTFPVQ
;
A
#
# COMPACT_ATOMS: atom_id res chain seq x y z
N VAL A 1 8.46 -11.78 -14.92
CA VAL A 1 6.99 -11.70 -14.96
C VAL A 1 6.66 -10.36 -15.58
N GLU A 2 6.08 -10.35 -16.78
CA GLU A 2 5.60 -9.10 -17.37
C GLU A 2 4.28 -8.72 -16.72
N ILE A 3 4.25 -7.56 -16.07
CA ILE A 3 3.06 -7.03 -15.40
C ILE A 3 2.35 -6.12 -16.40
N SER A 4 1.04 -6.33 -16.60
CA SER A 4 0.24 -5.51 -17.51
C SER A 4 0.27 -4.03 -17.14
N ASN A 5 0.44 -3.16 -18.13
CA ASN A 5 0.36 -1.71 -17.95
C ASN A 5 -1.07 -1.22 -17.62
N GLN A 6 -2.06 -2.11 -17.68
CA GLN A 6 -3.45 -1.81 -17.31
C GLN A 6 -3.66 -1.77 -15.79
N TYR A 7 -2.69 -2.21 -14.99
CA TYR A 7 -2.74 -2.00 -13.54
C TYR A 7 -2.33 -0.57 -13.21
N VAL A 8 -3.31 0.23 -12.78
CA VAL A 8 -3.12 1.56 -12.21
C VAL A 8 -3.32 1.44 -10.70
N PHE A 9 -2.44 2.04 -9.91
CA PHE A 9 -2.52 1.99 -8.46
C PHE A 9 -1.94 3.28 -7.89
N ASN A 10 -2.73 4.01 -7.11
CA ASN A 10 -2.30 5.26 -6.49
C ASN A 10 -2.90 5.39 -5.09
N VAL A 11 -2.11 5.89 -4.16
CA VAL A 11 -2.57 6.29 -2.84
C VAL A 11 -3.15 7.71 -2.95
N HIS A 12 -4.37 7.91 -2.47
CA HIS A 12 -5.03 9.22 -2.53
C HIS A 12 -4.64 10.12 -1.36
N ALA A 13 -3.34 10.27 -1.12
CA ALA A 13 -2.78 11.12 -0.07
C ALA A 13 -1.32 11.48 -0.38
N ARG A 14 -0.83 12.59 0.16
CA ARG A 14 0.59 12.99 0.08
C ARG A 14 1.43 12.53 1.27
N SER A 15 0.76 12.22 2.38
CA SER A 15 1.32 11.68 3.60
C SER A 15 0.21 10.98 4.38
N VAL A 16 0.58 10.13 5.33
CA VAL A 16 -0.39 9.41 6.17
C VAL A 16 -1.10 10.37 7.13
N TYR A 17 -0.34 11.19 7.85
CA TYR A 17 -0.89 12.21 8.73
C TYR A 17 -1.06 13.56 8.02
N PRO A 18 -2.10 14.35 8.34
CA PRO A 18 -3.15 14.05 9.32
C PRO A 18 -4.11 12.96 8.81
N CYS A 19 -4.30 11.91 9.61
CA CYS A 19 -5.29 10.86 9.39
C CYS A 19 -6.36 11.06 10.45
N ASP A 20 -7.29 11.96 10.18
CA ASP A 20 -8.42 12.21 11.07
C ASP A 20 -9.54 11.21 10.75
N GLY A 21 -10.12 10.58 11.78
CA GLY A 21 -11.24 9.65 11.58
C GLY A 21 -12.45 10.28 10.87
N SER A 22 -12.54 11.62 10.86
CA SER A 22 -13.53 12.40 10.09
C SER A 22 -13.37 12.30 8.57
N SER A 23 -12.16 12.07 8.05
CA SER A 23 -11.94 11.86 6.61
C SER A 23 -12.18 10.42 6.15
N GLY A 24 -12.51 9.51 7.08
CA GLY A 24 -12.87 8.13 6.78
C GLY A 24 -11.68 7.19 6.57
N GLY A 25 -10.45 7.63 6.87
CA GLY A 25 -9.23 6.85 6.70
C GLY A 25 -8.50 7.12 5.39
N LEU A 26 -7.49 6.30 5.09
CA LEU A 26 -6.61 6.51 3.95
C LEU A 26 -7.03 5.62 2.77
N SER A 27 -7.42 6.26 1.67
CA SER A 27 -7.95 5.56 0.50
C SER A 27 -6.89 5.33 -0.57
N VAL A 28 -6.92 4.15 -1.18
CA VAL A 28 -6.15 3.80 -2.37
C VAL A 28 -7.10 3.62 -3.54
N LEU A 29 -6.71 4.10 -4.72
CA LEU A 29 -7.44 3.93 -5.96
C LEU A 29 -6.66 2.98 -6.88
N PHE A 30 -7.39 2.10 -7.55
CA PHE A 30 -6.78 1.13 -8.43
C PHE A 30 -7.67 0.70 -9.58
N GLU A 31 -7.01 0.41 -10.70
CA GLU A 31 -7.60 -0.21 -11.88
C GLU A 31 -6.86 -1.50 -12.18
N TYR A 32 -7.56 -2.46 -12.76
CA TYR A 32 -7.04 -3.77 -13.09
C TYR A 32 -7.62 -4.25 -14.43
N PRO A 33 -6.90 -5.14 -15.14
CA PRO A 33 -7.42 -5.77 -16.34
C PRO A 33 -8.69 -6.59 -16.06
N SER A 34 -9.54 -6.76 -17.07
CA SER A 34 -10.77 -7.55 -16.96
C SER A 34 -10.53 -9.03 -16.61
N CYS A 35 -9.38 -9.58 -16.99
CA CYS A 35 -8.99 -10.97 -16.72
C CYS A 35 -8.17 -11.10 -15.43
N ARG A 36 -8.81 -10.84 -14.28
CA ARG A 36 -8.21 -11.04 -12.95
C ARG A 36 -8.93 -12.11 -12.15
N LEU A 37 -8.24 -12.65 -11.15
CA LEU A 37 -8.84 -13.54 -10.17
C LEU A 37 -9.50 -12.77 -9.02
N GLN A 38 -10.31 -13.47 -8.23
CA GLN A 38 -11.16 -12.87 -7.20
C GLN A 38 -10.41 -12.52 -5.90
N ASP A 39 -9.17 -13.00 -5.72
CA ASP A 39 -8.46 -12.89 -4.44
C ASP A 39 -7.28 -11.90 -4.46
N ASP A 40 -7.27 -10.91 -5.37
CA ASP A 40 -6.31 -9.81 -5.29
C ASP A 40 -6.50 -9.03 -3.99
N ARG A 41 -5.40 -8.44 -3.50
CA ARG A 41 -5.35 -7.74 -2.22
C ARG A 41 -4.52 -6.48 -2.35
N VAL A 42 -4.73 -5.54 -1.45
CA VAL A 42 -3.79 -4.45 -1.19
C VAL A 42 -3.17 -4.69 0.16
N ARG A 43 -1.85 -4.87 0.19
CA ARG A 43 -1.04 -5.01 1.40
C ARG A 43 -0.42 -3.68 1.79
N VAL A 44 -0.31 -3.43 3.08
CA VAL A 44 0.32 -2.25 3.65
C VAL A 44 1.57 -2.69 4.41
N TYR A 45 2.68 -2.04 4.10
CA TYR A 45 3.94 -2.23 4.79
C TYR A 45 4.42 -0.91 5.39
N GLY A 46 4.89 -0.94 6.63
CA GLY A 46 5.57 0.19 7.27
C GLY A 46 7.08 0.07 7.09
N ARG A 47 7.74 1.13 6.64
CA ARG A 47 9.20 1.20 6.53
C ARG A 47 9.81 1.65 7.85
N LEU A 48 10.64 0.81 8.44
CA LEU A 48 11.42 1.13 9.63
C LEU A 48 12.86 1.45 9.23
N ARG A 49 13.38 2.59 9.68
CA ARG A 49 14.78 2.96 9.49
C ARG A 49 15.60 2.44 10.67
N ALA A 50 16.75 1.84 10.41
CA ALA A 50 17.66 1.43 11.46
C ALA A 50 18.21 2.64 12.23
N ASP A 51 18.24 2.54 13.56
CA ASP A 51 18.81 3.56 14.44
C ASP A 51 20.34 3.41 14.49
N VAL A 52 20.99 3.85 13.41
CA VAL A 52 22.44 3.86 13.28
C VAL A 52 22.92 5.17 12.69
N ALA A 53 24.04 5.69 13.21
CA ALA A 53 24.70 6.87 12.68
C ALA A 53 25.40 6.54 11.35
N SER A 54 24.64 6.52 10.26
CA SER A 54 25.12 6.34 8.88
C SER A 54 24.49 7.39 7.97
N LEU A 55 25.19 7.74 6.89
CA LEU A 55 24.67 8.63 5.85
C LEU A 55 23.45 8.03 5.15
N ALA A 56 23.40 6.71 5.01
CA ALA A 56 22.28 5.95 4.45
C ALA A 56 21.97 4.74 5.34
N PRO A 57 21.26 4.93 6.47
CA PRO A 57 20.88 3.83 7.35
C PRO A 57 19.99 2.84 6.60
N PRO A 58 20.20 1.52 6.79
CA PRO A 58 19.35 0.51 6.17
C PRO A 58 17.90 0.66 6.66
N SER A 59 16.96 0.23 5.83
CA SER A 59 15.54 0.20 6.20
C SER A 59 14.92 -1.16 5.89
N THR A 60 13.92 -1.54 6.67
CA THR A 60 13.17 -2.79 6.52
C THR A 60 11.69 -2.52 6.36
N LEU A 61 11.02 -3.29 5.49
CA LEU A 61 9.57 -3.27 5.34
C LEU A 61 8.95 -4.25 6.32
N HIS A 62 7.96 -3.80 7.08
CA HIS A 62 7.20 -4.60 8.03
C HIS A 62 5.75 -4.69 7.57
N TYR A 63 5.20 -5.90 7.48
CA TYR A 63 3.78 -6.08 7.19
C TYR A 63 2.93 -5.44 8.30
N VAL A 64 1.94 -4.64 7.90
CA VAL A 64 1.02 -3.93 8.82
C VAL A 64 -0.38 -4.52 8.70
N ALA A 65 -0.95 -4.50 7.49
CA ALA A 65 -2.32 -4.95 7.25
C ALA A 65 -2.51 -5.33 5.78
N GLU A 66 -3.64 -5.94 5.46
CA GLU A 66 -4.08 -6.11 4.08
C GLU A 66 -5.61 -6.09 4.00
N LEU A 67 -6.12 -5.63 2.86
CA LEU A 67 -7.53 -5.69 2.52
C LEU A 67 -7.70 -6.42 1.19
N LYS A 68 -8.73 -7.26 1.08
CA LYS A 68 -9.11 -7.86 -0.20
C LYS A 68 -9.62 -6.77 -1.13
N ALA A 69 -9.30 -6.87 -2.42
CA ALA A 69 -9.81 -5.99 -3.47
C ALA A 69 -10.93 -6.72 -4.24
N PRO A 70 -12.21 -6.57 -3.86
CA PRO A 70 -13.29 -7.32 -4.47
C PRO A 70 -13.48 -6.93 -5.94
N PRO A 71 -13.92 -7.87 -6.80
CA PRO A 71 -14.31 -7.54 -8.17
C PRO A 71 -15.35 -6.41 -8.21
N GLY A 72 -15.20 -5.48 -9.14
CA GLY A 72 -16.06 -4.31 -9.31
C GLY A 72 -15.77 -3.13 -8.36
N LYS A 73 -14.86 -3.28 -7.39
CA LYS A 73 -14.36 -2.17 -6.56
C LYS A 73 -13.04 -1.65 -7.13
N HIS A 74 -12.86 -0.33 -7.05
CA HIS A 74 -11.66 0.39 -7.52
C HIS A 74 -11.05 1.26 -6.42
N THR A 75 -11.55 1.10 -5.20
CA THR A 75 -11.11 1.87 -4.04
C THR A 75 -11.15 0.97 -2.81
N LEU A 76 -10.14 1.08 -1.97
CA LEU A 76 -10.12 0.53 -0.62
C LEU A 76 -9.71 1.63 0.34
N THR A 77 -10.26 1.59 1.54
CA THR A 77 -9.97 2.57 2.58
C THR A 77 -9.45 1.84 3.81
N PHE A 78 -8.27 2.25 4.26
CA PHE A 78 -7.59 1.73 5.44
C PHE A 78 -7.88 2.62 6.64
N ASP A 79 -8.19 2.00 7.77
CA ASP A 79 -8.45 2.70 9.02
C ASP A 79 -7.19 3.44 9.50
N CYS A 80 -7.36 4.63 10.06
CA CYS A 80 -6.26 5.41 10.61
C CYS A 80 -5.51 4.69 11.75
N GLU A 81 -6.18 3.78 12.46
CA GLU A 81 -5.60 3.04 13.60
C GLU A 81 -4.43 2.12 13.22
N ILE A 82 -4.31 1.72 11.95
CA ILE A 82 -3.18 0.89 11.51
C ILE A 82 -1.89 1.72 11.34
N PHE A 83 -2.02 3.05 11.33
CA PHE A 83 -0.91 3.96 11.14
C PHE A 83 -0.35 4.44 12.49
N THR A 84 0.97 4.51 12.58
CA THR A 84 1.71 4.88 13.77
C THR A 84 2.96 5.67 13.38
N GLU A 85 3.46 6.48 14.31
CA GLU A 85 4.66 7.31 14.11
C GLU A 85 5.96 6.51 14.06
N LYS A 86 5.91 5.20 14.34
CA LYS A 86 7.08 4.31 14.34
C LYS A 86 7.72 4.16 12.95
N PHE A 87 6.91 4.18 11.90
CA PHE A 87 7.38 3.99 10.53
C PHE A 87 7.60 5.34 9.88
N VAL A 88 8.66 5.45 9.06
CA VAL A 88 8.97 6.70 8.36
C VAL A 88 8.14 6.90 7.09
N GLU A 89 7.63 5.79 6.54
CA GLU A 89 6.88 5.73 5.30
C GLU A 89 5.99 4.48 5.32
N TYR A 90 4.88 4.53 4.59
CA TYR A 90 4.00 3.40 4.35
C TYR A 90 3.93 3.08 2.86
N CYS A 91 4.14 1.82 2.50
CA CYS A 91 4.06 1.31 1.14
C CYS A 91 2.83 0.44 0.96
N PHE A 92 2.01 0.79 -0.01
CA PHE A 92 0.81 0.08 -0.41
C PHE A 92 1.12 -0.74 -1.65
N VAL A 93 0.88 -2.04 -1.56
CA VAL A 93 1.25 -3.01 -2.58
C VAL A 93 0.00 -3.69 -3.09
N TYR A 94 -0.33 -3.48 -4.37
CA TYR A 94 -1.35 -4.28 -5.02
C TYR A 94 -0.75 -5.65 -5.34
N VAL A 95 -1.42 -6.70 -4.88
CA VAL A 95 -1.04 -8.09 -5.06
C VAL A 95 -2.12 -8.78 -5.86
N SER A 96 -1.75 -9.35 -7.02
CA SER A 96 -2.68 -10.10 -7.85
C SER A 96 -2.44 -11.60 -7.74
N GLN A 97 -3.53 -12.36 -7.72
CA GLN A 97 -3.48 -13.81 -7.71
C GLN A 97 -3.40 -14.34 -9.15
N ALA A 98 -2.44 -15.23 -9.40
CA ALA A 98 -2.32 -15.98 -10.65
C ALA A 98 -3.13 -17.29 -10.61
N ILE A 99 -3.39 -17.90 -11.78
CA ILE A 99 -4.20 -19.13 -11.93
C ILE A 99 -3.70 -20.30 -11.07
N ASN A 100 -2.39 -20.35 -10.83
CA ASN A 100 -1.75 -21.35 -9.96
C ASN A 100 -1.78 -20.99 -8.46
N ASN A 101 -2.60 -20.03 -8.05
CA ASN A 101 -2.69 -19.45 -6.71
C ASN A 101 -1.44 -18.71 -6.22
N ALA A 102 -0.45 -18.47 -7.08
CA ALA A 102 0.69 -17.64 -6.72
C ALA A 102 0.26 -16.17 -6.57
N MET A 103 0.76 -15.51 -5.53
CA MET A 103 0.51 -14.09 -5.28
C MET A 103 1.69 -13.28 -5.78
N ALA A 104 1.44 -12.34 -6.70
CA ALA A 104 2.45 -11.49 -7.30
C ALA A 104 2.21 -10.02 -6.98
N GLU A 105 3.24 -9.32 -6.53
CA GLU A 105 3.22 -7.87 -6.38
C GLU A 105 3.26 -7.23 -7.77
N VAL A 106 2.25 -6.41 -8.10
CA VAL A 106 2.14 -5.80 -9.44
C VAL A 106 2.46 -4.31 -9.44
N ARG A 107 2.09 -3.61 -8.35
CA ARG A 107 2.31 -2.18 -8.18
C ARG A 107 2.56 -1.87 -6.72
N VAL A 108 3.40 -0.87 -6.49
CA VAL A 108 3.74 -0.34 -5.18
C VAL A 108 3.64 1.17 -5.26
N ASP A 109 3.02 1.77 -4.26
CA ASP A 109 3.03 3.22 -4.07
C ASP A 109 3.29 3.50 -2.59
N CYS A 110 4.25 4.39 -2.31
CA CYS A 110 4.70 4.68 -0.95
C CYS A 110 4.51 6.17 -0.64
N ILE A 111 4.04 6.44 0.58
CA ILE A 111 3.81 7.80 1.07
C ILE A 111 4.46 7.98 2.45
N PRO A 112 5.03 9.17 2.74
CA PRO A 112 5.65 9.43 4.02
C PRO A 112 4.60 9.44 5.15
N THR A 113 5.01 9.09 6.36
CA THR A 113 4.11 9.12 7.52
C THR A 113 3.65 10.54 7.83
N PHE A 114 4.54 11.52 7.70
CA PHE A 114 4.25 12.93 7.89
C PHE A 114 4.48 13.73 6.61
N PRO A 115 3.81 14.88 6.43
CA PRO A 115 4.06 15.75 5.28
C PRO A 115 5.52 16.20 5.26
N VAL A 116 6.14 16.10 4.08
CA VAL A 116 7.47 16.68 3.84
C VAL A 116 7.29 18.20 3.69
N GLN A 117 8.03 18.99 4.46
CA GLN A 117 8.04 20.46 4.36
C GLN A 117 8.81 20.94 3.13
#